data_AF-A0A7W2B5B2-F1
#
_entry.id   AF-A0A7W2B5B2-F1
#
_cell.length_a   1.000
_cell.length_b   1.000
_cell.length_c   1.000
_cell.angle_alpha   90.00
_cell.angle_beta   90.00
_cell.angle_gamma   90.00
#
_symmetry.space_group_name_H-M   'P 1'
#
loop_
_entity.id
_entity.type
_entity.pdbx_description
1 polymer ?
#
loop_
_entity_poly.entity_id
_entity_poly.type
_entity_poly.pdbx_seq_one_letter_code
_entity_poly.pdbx_strand_id
1 'polypeptide(L)'
;MMLSMSFLSILRRFSTLAVVVVGVGFLANVSVGTVHAQESTLADQTLTQECIDQAYSGTIHQSSDADLALEIEKDCLVQNGRQWYDRRCSFCHGGAGKGGKGPCLTCGKFAYSANSNMAILTTISVGITNKSLGGAMGAFGTTISGMDILSIVAYMRSEETRRIASGEIKDPYIKEEAMVFPE
;
A
#
# COMPACT_ATOMS: atom_id res chain seq x y z
N MET A 1 73.68 -20.98 51.34
CA MET A 1 72.35 -20.50 50.89
C MET A 1 72.48 -19.01 50.63
N MET A 2 73.03 -18.65 49.47
CA MET A 2 73.40 -17.29 49.09
C MET A 2 73.75 -17.24 47.59
N LEU A 3 73.25 -16.19 46.93
CA LEU A 3 73.70 -15.56 45.67
C LEU A 3 73.51 -16.35 44.35
N SER A 4 72.74 -15.87 43.37
CA SER A 4 72.77 -14.58 42.64
C SER A 4 73.48 -14.74 41.29
N MET A 5 72.66 -14.55 40.24
CA MET A 5 72.91 -13.90 38.95
C MET A 5 74.26 -14.13 38.26
N SER A 6 74.18 -14.67 37.04
CA SER A 6 74.72 -13.99 35.87
C SER A 6 74.11 -14.63 34.63
N PHE A 7 73.83 -13.87 33.59
CA PHE A 7 74.37 -14.10 32.24
C PHE A 7 73.73 -13.08 31.29
N LEU A 8 74.63 -12.27 30.72
CA LEU A 8 74.61 -11.77 29.35
C LEU A 8 73.73 -10.56 29.02
N SER A 9 74.41 -9.41 29.03
CA SER A 9 74.68 -8.59 27.83
C SER A 9 73.47 -8.29 26.93
N ILE A 10 72.94 -7.07 26.91
CA ILE A 10 73.52 -5.88 26.25
C ILE A 10 73.75 -6.12 24.73
N LEU A 11 72.95 -5.37 23.95
CA LEU A 11 73.07 -5.06 22.51
C LEU A 11 72.75 -6.25 21.56
N ARG A 12 71.99 -6.11 20.46
CA ARG A 12 71.85 -4.96 19.56
C ARG A 12 70.71 -5.26 18.55
N ARG A 13 69.76 -4.34 18.44
CA ARG A 13 69.08 -3.88 17.20
C ARG A 13 68.52 -4.91 16.21
N PHE A 14 67.19 -4.95 16.09
CA PHE A 14 66.44 -4.93 14.82
C PHE A 14 65.04 -4.38 15.16
N SER A 15 64.88 -3.06 15.16
CA SER A 15 64.21 -2.32 14.07
C SER A 15 62.95 -3.00 13.54
N THR A 16 61.82 -2.38 13.88
CA THR A 16 60.62 -2.21 13.04
C THR A 16 59.98 -3.48 12.46
N LEU A 17 58.85 -3.90 13.04
CA LEU A 17 57.61 -4.11 12.27
C LEU A 17 56.42 -4.18 13.23
N ALA A 18 55.47 -3.29 12.97
CA ALA A 18 54.21 -3.20 13.66
C ALA A 18 53.40 -4.49 13.47
N VAL A 19 52.97 -5.09 14.58
CA VAL A 19 51.83 -6.00 14.59
C VAL A 19 50.85 -5.39 15.58
N VAL A 20 49.87 -4.66 15.03
CA VAL A 20 48.72 -4.17 15.79
C VAL A 20 47.88 -5.40 16.14
N VAL A 21 47.97 -5.82 17.40
CA VAL A 21 47.09 -6.84 17.96
C VAL A 21 45.68 -6.24 18.05
N VAL A 22 44.80 -6.74 17.19
CA VAL A 22 43.35 -6.63 17.35
C VAL A 22 42.99 -7.35 18.66
N GLY A 23 42.39 -6.65 19.62
CA GLY A 23 42.03 -7.29 20.87
C GLY A 23 41.32 -6.40 21.87
N VAL A 24 39.98 -6.39 21.75
CA VAL A 24 39.01 -6.25 22.86
C VAL A 24 39.03 -4.93 23.61
N GLY A 25 38.12 -4.04 23.23
CA GLY A 25 37.74 -2.93 24.10
C GLY A 25 36.92 -1.88 23.39
N PHE A 26 35.64 -2.16 23.10
CA PHE A 26 34.61 -1.11 22.98
C PHE A 26 33.22 -1.74 23.04
N LEU A 27 32.89 -2.32 24.21
CA LEU A 27 31.50 -2.53 24.60
C LEU A 27 31.01 -1.26 25.28
N ALA A 28 29.79 -0.85 24.93
CA ALA A 28 29.02 0.29 25.44
C ALA A 28 29.43 1.67 24.90
N ASN A 29 28.87 2.03 23.73
CA ASN A 29 28.04 3.23 23.54
C ASN A 29 27.70 3.45 22.06
N VAL A 30 26.94 2.53 21.46
CA VAL A 30 26.05 2.94 20.36
C VAL A 30 24.78 3.41 21.05
N SER A 31 24.70 4.71 21.35
CA SER A 31 23.40 5.30 21.62
C SER A 31 22.58 5.13 20.35
N VAL A 32 21.51 4.35 20.42
CA VAL A 32 20.42 4.39 19.44
C VAL A 32 19.70 5.73 19.65
N GLY A 33 20.40 6.82 19.33
CA GLY A 33 19.87 8.16 19.29
C GLY A 33 19.17 8.32 17.96
N THR A 34 17.84 8.20 18.00
CA THR A 34 16.90 8.78 17.03
C THR A 34 17.39 8.79 15.59
N VAL A 35 17.09 7.71 14.86
CA VAL A 35 16.82 7.83 13.43
C VAL A 35 15.68 8.83 13.27
N HIS A 36 16.03 10.11 13.05
CA HIS A 36 15.07 11.09 12.59
C HIS A 36 14.58 10.59 11.23
N ALA A 37 13.35 10.10 11.19
CA ALA A 37 12.68 9.73 9.96
C ALA A 37 12.80 10.92 9.00
N GLN A 38 13.40 10.67 7.84
CA GLN A 38 13.33 11.62 6.74
C GLN A 38 11.85 11.91 6.50
N GLU A 39 11.48 13.18 6.62
CA GLU A 39 10.11 13.63 6.47
C GLU A 39 9.60 13.19 5.09
N SER A 40 8.71 12.21 5.11
CA SER A 40 8.14 11.62 3.91
C SER A 40 7.28 12.69 3.24
N THR A 41 7.59 13.05 2.00
CA THR A 41 6.75 13.95 1.19
C THR A 41 5.42 13.29 0.76
N LEU A 42 5.12 12.08 1.23
CA LEU A 42 3.83 11.43 1.01
C LEU A 42 2.76 12.05 1.92
N ALA A 43 1.54 12.13 1.39
CA ALA A 43 0.38 12.54 2.15
C ALA A 43 0.21 11.66 3.39
N ASP A 44 -0.06 12.31 4.53
CA ASP A 44 -0.31 11.61 5.79
C ASP A 44 -1.54 10.70 5.67
N GLN A 45 -1.46 9.53 6.30
CA GLN A 45 -2.50 8.53 6.23
C GLN A 45 -3.51 8.73 7.36
N THR A 46 -4.81 8.64 7.05
CA THR A 46 -5.87 8.81 8.05
C THR A 46 -6.25 7.50 8.75
N LEU A 47 -5.92 6.36 8.15
CA LEU A 47 -6.11 5.05 8.77
C LEU A 47 -5.19 4.87 9.98
N THR A 48 -5.76 4.37 11.08
CA THR A 48 -4.98 4.02 12.27
C THR A 48 -4.16 2.75 12.00
N GLN A 49 -3.02 2.64 12.67
CA GLN A 49 -2.20 1.42 12.59
C GLN A 49 -2.96 0.19 13.08
N GLU A 50 -3.80 0.35 14.10
CA GLU A 50 -4.71 -0.69 14.58
C GLU A 50 -5.66 -1.19 13.48
N CYS A 51 -6.24 -0.28 12.70
CA CYS A 51 -7.08 -0.67 11.57
C CYS A 51 -6.27 -1.42 10.51
N ILE A 52 -5.06 -0.96 10.18
CA ILE A 52 -4.23 -1.64 9.19
C ILE A 52 -3.89 -3.06 9.65
N ASP A 53 -3.51 -3.21 10.91
CA ASP A 53 -3.05 -4.48 11.50
C ASP A 53 -4.19 -5.43 11.91
N GLN A 54 -5.44 -4.95 11.92
CA GLN A 54 -6.60 -5.78 12.28
C GLN A 54 -6.70 -6.99 11.34
N ALA A 55 -6.86 -8.17 11.94
CA ALA A 55 -7.00 -9.42 11.22
C ALA A 55 -8.17 -9.39 10.23
N TYR A 56 -7.98 -10.12 9.13
CA TYR A 56 -9.01 -10.37 8.13
C TYR A 56 -10.28 -10.92 8.78
N SER A 57 -11.45 -10.41 8.36
CA SER A 57 -12.72 -10.74 9.03
C SER A 57 -13.94 -10.91 8.11
N GLY A 58 -13.80 -10.88 6.78
CA GLY A 58 -15.00 -10.81 5.93
C GLY A 58 -14.83 -11.39 4.54
N THR A 59 -15.28 -10.63 3.54
CA THR A 59 -15.22 -10.96 2.11
C THR A 59 -14.04 -10.27 1.43
N ILE A 60 -13.32 -11.01 0.57
CA ILE A 60 -12.34 -10.48 -0.38
C ILE A 60 -13.01 -10.24 -1.74
N HIS A 61 -12.82 -9.04 -2.29
CA HIS A 61 -13.02 -8.78 -3.70
C HIS A 61 -11.72 -8.96 -4.47
N GLN A 62 -11.75 -9.72 -5.57
CA GLN A 62 -10.65 -9.89 -6.49
C GLN A 62 -11.20 -10.20 -7.89
N SER A 63 -10.80 -9.44 -8.93
CA SER A 63 -11.35 -9.66 -10.28
C SER A 63 -10.69 -10.82 -11.04
N SER A 64 -9.49 -11.23 -10.62
CA SER A 64 -8.72 -12.36 -11.18
C SER A 64 -7.60 -12.76 -10.22
N ASP A 65 -7.04 -13.96 -10.35
CA ASP A 65 -5.97 -14.46 -9.46
C ASP A 65 -4.71 -13.56 -9.41
N ALA A 66 -4.50 -12.74 -10.45
CA ALA A 66 -3.39 -11.79 -10.53
C ALA A 66 -3.73 -10.38 -10.01
N ASP A 67 -4.98 -10.12 -9.62
CA ASP A 67 -5.41 -8.84 -9.05
C ASP A 67 -5.10 -8.76 -7.55
N LEU A 68 -5.08 -7.55 -7.01
CA LEU A 68 -5.00 -7.32 -5.57
C LEU A 68 -6.26 -7.82 -4.89
N ALA A 69 -6.12 -8.81 -4.02
CA ALA A 69 -7.15 -9.20 -3.06
C ALA A 69 -7.44 -8.04 -2.10
N LEU A 70 -8.70 -7.60 -2.06
CA LEU A 70 -9.13 -6.44 -1.28
C LEU A 70 -10.24 -6.81 -0.30
N GLU A 71 -10.05 -6.47 0.97
CA GLU A 71 -11.06 -6.66 2.01
C GLU A 71 -12.16 -5.60 1.90
N ILE A 72 -13.41 -6.03 1.68
CA ILE A 72 -14.53 -5.11 1.40
C ILE A 72 -15.58 -5.04 2.53
N GLU A 73 -15.37 -5.78 3.60
CA GLU A 73 -16.24 -5.81 4.79
C GLU A 73 -15.51 -5.36 6.07
N LYS A 74 -14.23 -4.98 5.95
CA LYS A 74 -13.48 -4.43 7.08
C LYS A 74 -13.97 -3.02 7.39
N ASP A 75 -14.76 -2.90 8.46
CA ASP A 75 -15.47 -1.68 8.83
C ASP A 75 -14.62 -0.42 8.82
N CYS A 76 -13.46 -0.44 9.49
CA CYS A 76 -12.59 0.73 9.57
C CYS A 76 -12.05 1.16 8.18
N LEU A 77 -11.77 0.18 7.30
CA LEU A 77 -11.30 0.44 5.94
C LEU A 77 -12.42 1.00 5.06
N VAL A 78 -13.60 0.37 5.07
CA VAL A 78 -14.76 0.80 4.28
C VAL A 78 -15.27 2.17 4.73
N GLN A 79 -15.33 2.42 6.04
CA GLN A 79 -15.76 3.70 6.58
C GLN A 79 -14.79 4.83 6.24
N ASN A 80 -13.47 4.60 6.35
CA ASN A 80 -12.46 5.56 5.93
C ASN A 80 -12.59 5.88 4.42
N GLY A 81 -12.73 4.83 3.62
CA GLY A 81 -12.96 4.93 2.18
C GLY A 81 -14.19 5.76 1.83
N ARG A 82 -15.31 5.53 2.53
CA ARG A 82 -16.54 6.31 2.37
C ARG A 82 -16.32 7.80 2.65
N GLN A 83 -15.61 8.14 3.73
CA GLN A 83 -15.33 9.53 4.08
C GLN A 83 -14.49 10.24 3.02
N TRP A 84 -13.44 9.57 2.53
CA TRP A 84 -12.62 10.10 1.44
C TRP A 84 -13.39 10.21 0.13
N TYR A 85 -14.18 9.19 -0.20
CA TYR A 85 -15.03 9.18 -1.37
C TYR A 85 -16.01 10.37 -1.36
N ASP A 86 -16.71 10.57 -0.25
CA ASP A 86 -17.67 11.66 -0.08
C ASP A 86 -16.99 13.02 -0.25
N ARG A 87 -15.76 13.18 0.28
CA ARG A 87 -14.99 14.43 0.21
C ARG A 87 -14.37 14.72 -1.16
N ARG A 88 -13.92 13.68 -1.89
CA ARG A 88 -13.03 13.86 -3.06
C ARG A 88 -13.58 13.32 -4.37
N CYS A 89 -14.50 12.37 -4.35
CA CYS A 89 -14.94 11.63 -5.54
C CYS A 89 -16.41 11.92 -5.90
N SER A 90 -17.26 12.10 -4.89
CA SER A 90 -18.72 12.20 -5.02
C SER A 90 -19.18 13.35 -5.92
N PHE A 91 -18.44 14.47 -5.95
CA PHE A 91 -18.79 15.63 -6.77
C PHE A 91 -18.88 15.31 -8.27
N CYS A 92 -18.01 14.44 -8.76
CA CYS A 92 -18.01 14.00 -10.16
C CYS A 92 -18.79 12.69 -10.33
N HIS A 93 -18.57 11.73 -9.45
CA HIS A 93 -19.06 10.36 -9.60
C HIS A 93 -20.38 10.08 -8.88
N GLY A 94 -21.02 11.10 -8.32
CA GLY A 94 -22.31 11.00 -7.63
C GLY A 94 -22.20 10.40 -6.23
N GLY A 95 -23.28 10.52 -5.45
CA GLY A 95 -23.39 9.84 -4.16
C GLY A 95 -23.28 8.33 -4.34
N ALA A 96 -22.51 7.66 -3.47
CA ALA A 96 -22.26 6.22 -3.53
C ALA A 96 -21.74 5.69 -4.88
N GLY A 97 -21.09 6.54 -5.70
CA GLY A 97 -20.51 6.10 -6.97
C GLY A 97 -21.49 5.75 -8.06
N LYS A 98 -22.74 6.21 -7.97
CA LYS A 98 -23.79 5.91 -8.96
C LYS A 98 -23.59 6.57 -10.33
N GLY A 99 -22.62 7.48 -10.45
CA GLY A 99 -22.35 8.25 -11.65
C GLY A 99 -22.97 9.64 -11.61
N GLY A 100 -22.51 10.50 -12.52
CA GLY A 100 -22.93 11.89 -12.63
C GLY A 100 -22.19 12.58 -13.78
N LYS A 101 -21.32 13.53 -13.45
CA LYS A 101 -20.39 14.10 -14.43
C LYS A 101 -19.33 13.08 -14.87
N GLY A 102 -18.93 12.21 -13.95
CA GLY A 102 -18.06 11.06 -14.19
C GLY A 102 -18.85 9.75 -14.29
N PRO A 103 -18.20 8.66 -14.73
CA PRO A 103 -18.83 7.35 -14.84
C PRO A 103 -19.26 6.79 -13.48
N CYS A 104 -20.17 5.81 -13.51
CA CYS A 104 -20.52 5.02 -12.34
C CYS A 104 -19.32 4.20 -11.87
N LEU A 105 -18.94 4.36 -10.60
CA LEU A 105 -17.81 3.67 -9.96
C LEU A 105 -18.23 2.45 -9.13
N THR A 106 -19.53 2.23 -8.95
CA THR A 106 -20.07 1.09 -8.20
C THR A 106 -21.00 0.23 -9.05
N CYS A 107 -20.86 0.31 -10.38
CA CYS A 107 -21.61 -0.49 -11.36
C CYS A 107 -20.79 -1.68 -11.90
N GLY A 108 -19.58 -1.90 -11.39
CA GLY A 108 -18.72 -3.03 -11.76
C GLY A 108 -18.21 -3.03 -13.20
N LYS A 109 -18.17 -1.85 -13.83
CA LYS A 109 -17.67 -1.67 -15.20
C LYS A 109 -16.74 -0.46 -15.24
N PHE A 110 -15.48 -0.67 -15.58
CA PHE A 110 -14.46 0.37 -15.59
C PHE A 110 -13.70 0.41 -16.91
N ALA A 111 -13.75 1.55 -17.59
CA ALA A 111 -13.14 1.73 -18.91
C ALA A 111 -11.60 1.80 -18.86
N TYR A 112 -11.02 2.32 -17.77
CA TYR A 112 -9.58 2.61 -17.68
C TYR A 112 -8.79 1.60 -16.87
N SER A 113 -9.45 0.76 -16.07
CA SER A 113 -8.79 -0.09 -15.08
C SER A 113 -9.00 -1.59 -15.29
N ALA A 114 -9.58 -2.01 -16.42
CA ALA A 114 -9.89 -3.42 -16.69
C ALA A 114 -10.62 -4.13 -15.52
N ASN A 115 -11.35 -3.35 -14.72
CA ASN A 115 -12.03 -3.79 -13.50
C ASN A 115 -11.12 -4.40 -12.41
N SER A 116 -9.79 -4.21 -12.43
CA SER A 116 -8.89 -4.71 -11.37
C SER A 116 -8.71 -3.70 -10.24
N ASN A 117 -8.62 -4.18 -9.00
CA ASN A 117 -8.39 -3.35 -7.82
C ASN A 117 -7.08 -2.56 -7.94
N MET A 118 -6.00 -3.19 -8.40
CA MET A 118 -4.71 -2.50 -8.60
C MET A 118 -4.78 -1.37 -9.63
N ALA A 119 -5.48 -1.60 -10.74
CA ALA A 119 -5.57 -0.59 -11.78
C ALA A 119 -6.50 0.56 -11.38
N ILE A 120 -7.54 0.29 -10.57
CA ILE A 120 -8.37 1.36 -9.98
C ILE A 120 -7.52 2.20 -9.01
N LEU A 121 -6.78 1.57 -8.09
CA LEU A 121 -5.88 2.28 -7.17
C LEU A 121 -4.87 3.15 -7.95
N THR A 122 -4.29 2.59 -9.01
CA THR A 122 -3.34 3.30 -9.88
C THR A 122 -4.01 4.49 -10.55
N THR A 123 -5.20 4.30 -11.11
CA THR A 123 -5.98 5.37 -11.78
C THR A 123 -6.29 6.51 -10.82
N ILE A 124 -6.65 6.24 -9.57
CA ILE A 124 -6.89 7.27 -8.56
C ILE A 124 -5.57 7.98 -8.21
N SER A 125 -4.49 7.21 -8.05
CA SER A 125 -3.17 7.73 -7.66
C SER A 125 -2.59 8.68 -8.70
N VAL A 126 -2.58 8.28 -9.97
CA VAL A 126 -1.88 9.01 -11.05
C VAL A 126 -2.81 9.79 -11.98
N GLY A 127 -4.13 9.60 -11.86
CA GLY A 127 -5.12 10.18 -12.76
C GLY A 127 -5.16 9.50 -14.14
N ILE A 128 -6.04 10.00 -15.01
CA ILE A 128 -6.12 9.54 -16.39
C ILE A 128 -5.06 10.28 -17.21
N THR A 129 -3.94 9.60 -17.46
CA THR A 129 -2.81 10.16 -18.24
C THR A 129 -2.97 9.97 -19.74
N ASN A 130 -3.68 8.92 -20.16
CA ASN A 130 -3.91 8.61 -21.56
C ASN A 130 -5.09 9.42 -22.12
N LYS A 131 -4.78 10.60 -22.67
CA LYS A 131 -5.78 11.49 -23.29
C LYS A 131 -6.52 10.87 -24.48
N SER A 132 -5.93 9.89 -25.16
CA SER A 132 -6.56 9.23 -26.32
C SER A 132 -7.76 8.36 -25.93
N LEU A 133 -7.82 7.90 -24.67
CA LEU A 133 -8.97 7.17 -24.13
C LEU A 133 -10.06 8.13 -23.58
N GLY A 134 -9.87 9.44 -23.69
CA GLY A 134 -10.72 10.45 -23.07
C GLY A 134 -10.56 10.49 -21.54
N GLY A 135 -11.20 11.47 -20.89
CA GLY A 135 -11.22 11.60 -19.42
C GLY A 135 -10.33 12.72 -18.88
N ALA A 136 -10.83 13.43 -17.87
CA ALA A 136 -10.18 14.58 -17.24
C ALA A 136 -9.90 14.38 -15.74
N MET A 137 -9.93 13.13 -15.26
CA MET A 137 -9.70 12.83 -13.84
C MET A 137 -8.23 13.08 -13.49
N GLY A 138 -7.98 14.04 -12.61
CA GLY A 138 -6.65 14.37 -12.11
C GLY A 138 -6.08 13.32 -11.16
N ALA A 139 -4.79 13.45 -10.84
CA ALA A 139 -4.08 12.61 -9.89
C ALA A 139 -4.42 12.99 -8.44
N PHE A 140 -4.54 11.99 -7.55
CA PHE A 140 -4.78 12.21 -6.12
C PHE A 140 -3.65 11.74 -5.22
N GLY A 141 -2.68 10.97 -5.72
CA GLY A 141 -1.62 10.33 -4.93
C GLY A 141 -0.66 11.28 -4.21
N THR A 142 -0.67 12.57 -4.55
CA THR A 142 0.08 13.61 -3.82
C THR A 142 -0.70 14.23 -2.66
N THR A 143 -2.00 13.97 -2.57
CA THR A 143 -2.92 14.59 -1.59
C THR A 143 -3.68 13.59 -0.74
N ILE A 144 -3.63 12.31 -1.10
CA ILE A 144 -4.27 11.19 -0.40
C ILE A 144 -3.24 10.08 -0.31
N SER A 145 -3.04 9.51 0.87
CA SER A 145 -2.08 8.42 1.08
C SER A 145 -2.47 7.17 0.28
N GLY A 146 -1.52 6.29 -0.01
CA GLY A 146 -1.79 5.04 -0.73
C GLY A 146 -2.81 4.15 -0.01
N MET A 147 -2.73 4.07 1.32
CA MET A 147 -3.67 3.30 2.14
C MET A 147 -5.07 3.91 2.16
N ASP A 148 -5.16 5.25 2.18
CA ASP A 148 -6.46 5.92 2.07
C ASP A 148 -7.06 5.76 0.67
N ILE A 149 -6.26 5.80 -0.40
CA ILE A 149 -6.73 5.47 -1.75
C ILE A 149 -7.23 4.04 -1.82
N LEU A 150 -6.49 3.08 -1.24
CA LEU A 150 -6.92 1.69 -1.15
C LEU A 150 -8.27 1.57 -0.42
N SER A 151 -8.48 2.33 0.65
CA SER A 151 -9.74 2.37 1.38
C SER A 151 -10.90 2.88 0.52
N ILE A 152 -10.67 3.86 -0.35
CA ILE A 152 -11.68 4.32 -1.33
C ILE A 152 -12.08 3.17 -2.26
N VAL A 153 -11.10 2.40 -2.76
CA VAL A 153 -11.39 1.22 -3.60
C VAL A 153 -12.19 0.18 -2.82
N ALA A 154 -11.85 -0.07 -1.55
CA ALA A 154 -12.58 -1.01 -0.71
C ALA A 154 -14.04 -0.58 -0.53
N TYR A 155 -14.29 0.70 -0.27
CA TYR A 155 -15.64 1.25 -0.22
C TYR A 155 -16.40 1.09 -1.54
N MET A 156 -15.76 1.40 -2.67
CA MET A 156 -16.38 1.23 -3.99
C MET A 156 -16.83 -0.22 -4.24
N ARG A 157 -15.99 -1.20 -3.87
CA ARG A 157 -16.31 -2.63 -4.02
C ARG A 157 -17.34 -3.13 -3.02
N SER A 158 -17.31 -2.62 -1.79
CA SER A 158 -18.33 -2.88 -0.78
C SER A 158 -19.70 -2.40 -1.26
N GLU A 159 -19.75 -1.19 -1.81
CA GLU A 159 -20.98 -0.60 -2.34
C GLU A 159 -21.46 -1.30 -3.63
N GLU A 160 -20.55 -1.69 -4.52
CA GLU A 160 -20.87 -2.55 -5.68
C GLU A 160 -21.52 -3.86 -5.23
N THR A 161 -20.91 -4.56 -4.26
CA THR A 161 -21.43 -5.83 -3.72
C THR A 161 -22.82 -5.64 -3.11
N ARG A 162 -23.00 -4.57 -2.31
CA ARG A 162 -24.30 -4.21 -1.74
C ARG A 162 -25.37 -3.99 -2.81
N ARG A 163 -25.01 -3.30 -3.90
CA ARG A 163 -25.93 -2.97 -5.01
C ARG A 163 -26.26 -4.20 -5.87
N ILE A 164 -25.32 -5.13 -6.04
CA ILE A 164 -25.58 -6.44 -6.66
C ILE A 164 -26.55 -7.23 -5.79
N ALA A 165 -26.26 -7.34 -4.49
CA ALA A 165 -27.10 -8.08 -3.54
C ALA A 165 -28.53 -7.51 -3.43
N SER A 166 -28.69 -6.19 -3.59
CA SER A 166 -30.03 -5.56 -3.60
C SER A 166 -30.73 -5.61 -4.97
N GLY A 167 -30.07 -6.11 -6.02
CA GLY A 167 -30.59 -6.10 -7.39
C GLY A 167 -30.66 -4.71 -8.03
N GLU A 168 -29.98 -3.70 -7.47
CA GLU A 168 -29.91 -2.35 -8.06
C GLU A 168 -29.07 -2.37 -9.36
N ILE A 169 -28.09 -3.27 -9.44
CA ILE A 169 -27.28 -3.53 -10.64
C ILE A 169 -27.18 -5.03 -10.91
N LYS A 170 -26.96 -5.39 -12.18
CA LYS A 170 -26.64 -6.78 -12.55
C LYS A 170 -25.23 -7.13 -12.07
N ASP A 171 -25.04 -8.37 -11.66
CA ASP A 171 -23.70 -8.91 -11.37
C ASP A 171 -22.87 -8.89 -12.67
N PRO A 172 -21.78 -8.09 -12.72
CA PRO A 172 -20.94 -7.96 -13.91
C PRO A 172 -19.98 -9.16 -14.10
N TYR A 173 -19.85 -10.03 -13.10
CA TYR A 173 -18.91 -11.16 -13.10
C TYR A 173 -19.56 -12.47 -13.59
N ILE A 174 -20.90 -12.53 -13.62
CA ILE A 174 -21.61 -13.65 -14.23
C ILE A 174 -21.41 -13.58 -15.75
N LYS A 175 -20.64 -14.53 -16.28
CA LYS A 175 -20.61 -14.81 -17.72
C LYS A 175 -21.93 -15.51 -18.05
N GLU A 176 -22.90 -14.79 -18.61
CA GLU A 176 -24.07 -15.44 -19.21
C GLU A 176 -23.56 -16.46 -20.24
N GLU A 177 -23.79 -17.75 -19.98
CA GLU A 177 -23.45 -18.81 -20.93
C GLU A 177 -24.15 -18.47 -22.25
N ALA A 178 -23.36 -18.31 -23.31
CA ALA A 178 -23.88 -17.93 -24.61
C ALA A 178 -25.03 -18.88 -24.97
N MET A 179 -26.21 -18.31 -25.23
CA MET A 179 -27.40 -19.05 -25.60
C MET A 179 -27.06 -19.88 -26.86
N VAL A 180 -26.83 -21.18 -26.69
CA VAL A 180 -26.54 -22.10 -27.79
C VAL A 180 -27.86 -22.38 -28.48
N PHE A 181 -28.04 -21.82 -29.68
CA PHE A 181 -29.17 -22.17 -30.53
C PHE A 181 -28.92 -23.57 -31.11
N PRO A 182 -29.86 -24.53 -30.97
CA PRO A 182 -29.74 -25.83 -31.64
C PRO A 182 -29.80 -25.65 -33.17
N GLU A 183 -29.06 -26.51 -33.88
CA GLU A 183 -28.94 -26.53 -35.35
C GLU A 183 -30.29 -26.79 -36.07
#